data_AF-A0A526YXW5-F1
#
_entry.id   AF-A0A526YXW5-F1
#
_cell.length_a   1.000
_cell.length_b   1.000
_cell.length_c   1.000
_cell.angle_alpha   90.00
_cell.angle_beta   90.00
_cell.angle_gamma   90.00
#
_symmetry.space_group_name_H-M   'P 1'
#
loop_
_entity.id
_entity.type
_entity.pdbx_description
1 polymer ?
#
loop_
_entity_poly.entity_id
_entity_poly.type
_entity_poly.pdbx_seq_one_letter_code
_entity_poly.pdbx_strand_id
1 'polypeptide(L)' 'MVEFESYDKAIECYESPEYREALKYRLAASTGHFVIVEGA' A
#
# COMPACT_ATOMS: atom_id res chain seq x y z
N MET A 1 -0.88 7.83 -7.91
CA MET A 1 0.37 7.83 -7.13
C MET A 1 0.01 8.35 -5.75
N VAL A 2 0.52 7.72 -4.69
CA VAL A 2 0.29 8.14 -3.30
C VAL A 2 1.66 8.38 -2.69
N GLU A 3 1.84 9.55 -2.10
CA GLU A 3 3.09 9.96 -1.48
C GLU A 3 2.97 9.85 0.04
N PHE A 4 4.07 9.46 0.68
CA PHE A 4 4.20 9.35 2.14
C PHE A 4 5.40 10.18 2.59
N GLU A 5 5.38 10.59 3.85
CA GLU A 5 6.47 11.37 4.46
C GLU A 5 7.80 10.63 4.48
N SER A 6 7.77 9.29 4.53
CA SER A 6 8.95 8.44 4.43
C SER A 6 8.59 7.06 3.86
N TYR A 7 9.61 6.32 3.43
CA TYR A 7 9.46 4.93 2.99
C TYR A 7 8.85 4.05 4.10
N ASP A 8 9.34 4.18 5.33
CA ASP A 8 8.84 3.41 6.47
C ASP A 8 7.35 3.68 6.75
N LYS A 9 6.88 4.92 6.55
CA LYS A 9 5.46 5.24 6.70
C LYS A 9 4.58 4.60 5.63
N ALA A 10 5.10 4.44 4.41
CA ALA A 10 4.40 3.68 3.38
C ALA A 10 4.29 2.19 3.73
N ILE A 11 5.35 1.62 4.31
CA ILE A 11 5.35 0.23 4.80
C ILE A 11 4.38 0.06 5.97
N GLU A 12 4.43 0.92 6.98
CA GLU A 12 3.53 0.88 8.14
C GLU A 12 2.06 0.95 7.68
N CYS A 13 1.74 1.82 6.73
CA CYS A 13 0.41 1.90 6.14
C CYS A 13 0.02 0.60 5.43
N TYR A 14 0.90 0.06 4.59
CA TYR A 14 0.64 -1.18 3.85
C TYR A 14 0.44 -2.40 4.77
N GLU A 15 1.16 -2.46 5.88
CA GLU A 15 1.08 -3.54 6.87
C GLU A 15 -0.04 -3.36 7.91
N SER A 16 -0.62 -2.16 8.00
CA SER A 16 -1.68 -1.84 8.97
C SER A 16 -2.88 -2.80 8.88
N PRO A 17 -3.46 -3.26 10.00
CA PRO A 17 -4.62 -4.14 10.01
C PRO A 17 -5.77 -3.62 9.13
N GLU A 18 -6.00 -2.31 9.18
CA GLU A 18 -7.04 -1.62 8.43
C GLU A 18 -6.81 -1.74 6.91
N TYR A 19 -5.57 -1.48 6.45
CA TYR A 19 -5.25 -1.62 5.04
C TYR A 19 -5.25 -3.08 4.60
N ARG A 20 -4.83 -4.03 5.44
CA ARG A 20 -4.89 -5.46 5.11
C ARG A 20 -6.31 -5.97 4.93
N GLU A 21 -7.27 -5.46 5.70
CA GLU A 21 -8.70 -5.74 5.48
C GLU A 21 -9.19 -5.14 4.16
N ALA A 22 -8.84 -3.88 3.86
CA ALA A 22 -9.20 -3.23 2.61
C ALA A 22 -8.59 -3.93 1.37
N LEU A 23 -7.36 -4.43 1.50
CA LEU A 23 -6.61 -5.12 0.44
C LEU A 23 -7.35 -6.36 -0.08
N LYS A 24 -8.12 -7.06 0.77
CA LYS A 24 -8.92 -8.23 0.36
C LYS A 24 -9.93 -7.87 -0.74
N TYR A 25 -10.61 -6.74 -0.59
CA TYR A 25 -11.57 -6.27 -1.60
C TYR A 25 -10.86 -5.89 -2.90
N ARG A 26 -9.71 -5.21 -2.81
CA ARG A 26 -8.91 -4.83 -4.00
C ARG A 26 -8.51 -6.06 -4.81
N LEU A 27 -8.00 -7.10 -4.15
CA LEU A 27 -7.55 -8.34 -4.79
C LEU A 27 -8.71 -9.13 -5.41
N ALA A 28 -9.89 -9.12 -4.78
CA ALA A 28 -11.08 -9.78 -5.33
C ALA A 28 -11.66 -9.04 -6.54
N ALA A 29 -11.56 -7.71 -6.57
CA ALA A 29 -12.17 -6.88 -7.61
C ALA A 29 -11.27 -6.62 -8.82
N SER A 30 -9.94 -6.78 -8.69
CA SER A 30 -9.00 -6.35 -9.74
C SER A 30 -7.65 -7.07 -9.69
N THR A 31 -6.98 -7.09 -10.84
CA THR A 31 -5.55 -7.40 -10.95
C THR A 31 -4.78 -6.11 -11.26
N GLY A 32 -3.58 -5.96 -10.70
CA GLY A 32 -2.76 -4.77 -10.90
C GLY A 32 -1.43 -4.87 -10.19
N HIS A 33 -0.42 -4.18 -10.75
CA HIS A 33 0.90 -4.08 -10.15
C HIS A 33 0.93 -2.94 -9.13
N PHE A 34 1.45 -3.23 -7.95
CA PHE A 34 1.62 -2.29 -6.85
C PHE A 34 3.06 -2.34 -6.40
N VAL A 35 3.69 -1.18 -6.26
CA VAL A 35 5.07 -1.05 -5.79
C VAL A 35 5.16 0.13 -4.83
N ILE A 36 6.00 -0.01 -3.81
CA ILE A 36 6.44 1.08 -2.95
C ILE A 36 7.88 1.37 -3.37
N VAL A 37 8.17 2.62 -3.68
CA VAL A 37 9.47 3.05 -4.20
C VAL A 37 9.98 4.16 -3.29
N GLU A 38 11.25 4.06 -2.87
CA GLU A 38 11.92 5.14 -2.16
C GLU A 38 12.22 6.29 -3.12
N GLY A 39 11.82 7.51 -2.74
CA GLY A 39 12.11 8.72 -3.50
C GLY A 39 13.60 9.09 -3.42
N ALA A 40 14.07 9.88 -4.39
CA ALA A 40 15.43 10.42 -4.41
C ALA A 40 15.56 11.72 -3.60
#